data_AF-A0A8X6FQU9-F1
#
_entry.id   AF-A0A8X6FQU9-F1
#
_cell.length_a   1.000
_cell.length_b   1.000
_cell.length_c   1.000
_cell.angle_alpha   90.00
_cell.angle_beta   90.00
_cell.angle_gamma   90.00
#
_symmetry.space_group_name_H-M   'P 1'
#
loop_
_entity.id
_entity.type
_entity.pdbx_description
1 polymer ?
#
loop_
_entity_poly.entity_id
_entity_poly.type
_entity_poly.pdbx_seq_one_letter_code
_entity_poly.pdbx_strand_id
1 'polypeptide(L)'
;MDVYRNQHPSETCLKIYNTIENSEPKWEIAIGCLRQPEFVIQHRLDMRCPLWNYLLKVLYQYCTDSNIVKEVLNLFQIQEWLRISNQAEIVEYFLHHAYRSCFDIHKNLLLDLDIVNTFILCKKFLFVKIFLKYYNAPRFTRHDYKLFMARIPLQLQQIRPYPLMRPSLDGWMSRGRNFRCVQSIYISNCKHLIGANESLCFLWRSIPDSFITFDEISRILNGVVPTTTIRDIYKFYLESVDAGHDCCQPRTLMHYCRVSIRRTLSNNKQLSPDGIHCLELPSVLKSYLLLCR
;
A
#
# COMPACT_ATOMS: atom_id res chain seq x y z
N MET A 1 8.35 9.00 -17.82
CA MET A 1 8.91 10.29 -18.25
C MET A 1 9.81 10.77 -17.13
N ASP A 2 11.10 10.48 -17.28
CA ASP A 2 12.16 10.85 -16.37
C ASP A 2 12.54 12.32 -16.58
N VAL A 3 12.14 13.17 -15.65
CA VAL A 3 12.57 14.57 -15.58
C VAL A 3 13.40 14.77 -14.31
N TYR A 4 14.43 13.96 -14.09
CA TYR A 4 15.32 14.11 -12.92
C TYR A 4 16.78 13.72 -13.22
N ARG A 5 17.27 14.01 -14.42
CA ARG A 5 18.71 14.13 -14.63
C ARG A 5 19.08 15.60 -14.42
N ASN A 6 19.95 15.86 -13.44
CA ASN A 6 20.71 17.10 -13.23
C ASN A 6 20.13 18.12 -12.22
N GLN A 7 19.86 17.70 -10.99
CA GLN A 7 20.10 18.59 -9.85
C GLN A 7 21.43 18.18 -9.23
N HIS A 8 22.46 19.02 -9.38
CA HIS A 8 23.72 18.84 -8.66
C HIS A 8 23.43 18.93 -7.15
N PRO A 9 23.89 17.97 -6.33
CA PRO A 9 23.76 18.07 -4.89
C PRO A 9 24.44 19.36 -4.43
N SER A 10 23.80 20.10 -3.53
CA SER A 10 24.41 21.31 -2.97
C SER A 10 25.75 20.96 -2.30
N GLU A 11 26.67 21.92 -2.24
CA GLU A 11 27.96 21.74 -1.58
C GLU A 11 27.78 21.24 -0.12
N THR A 12 26.74 21.71 0.56
CA THR A 12 26.31 21.23 1.88
C THR A 12 25.96 19.74 1.86
N CYS A 13 25.21 19.26 0.86
CA CYS A 13 24.89 17.84 0.75
C CYS A 13 26.16 17.01 0.59
N LEU A 14 27.07 17.40 -0.31
CA LEU A 14 28.33 16.69 -0.56
C LEU A 14 29.21 16.61 0.70
N LYS A 15 29.27 17.70 1.49
CA LYS A 15 29.96 17.69 2.79
C LYS A 15 29.35 16.64 3.73
N ILE A 16 28.02 16.63 3.86
CA ILE A 16 27.32 15.64 4.71
C ILE A 16 27.59 14.21 4.25
N TYR A 17 27.51 13.94 2.93
CA TYR A 17 27.86 12.64 2.36
C TYR A 17 29.26 12.19 2.75
N ASN A 18 30.26 13.04 2.52
CA ASN A 18 31.65 12.73 2.82
C ASN A 18 31.88 12.54 4.31
N THR A 19 31.22 13.33 5.18
CA THR A 19 31.32 13.15 6.62
C THR A 19 30.77 11.80 7.05
N ILE A 20 29.60 11.39 6.55
CA ILE A 20 28.99 10.09 6.90
C ILE A 20 29.86 8.93 6.40
N GLU A 21 30.35 8.98 5.15
CA GLU A 21 31.17 7.88 4.61
C GLU A 21 32.47 7.65 5.38
N ASN A 22 33.06 8.72 5.93
CA ASN A 22 34.33 8.66 6.65
C ASN A 22 34.18 8.49 8.18
N SER A 23 32.96 8.36 8.69
CA SER A 23 32.70 8.26 10.13
C SER A 23 32.21 6.87 10.53
N GLU A 24 32.52 6.46 11.76
CA GLU A 24 31.92 5.28 12.39
C GLU A 24 31.47 5.63 13.82
N PRO A 25 30.23 5.29 14.23
CA PRO A 25 29.22 4.59 13.44
C PRO A 25 28.43 5.53 12.49
N LYS A 26 28.29 5.14 11.22
CA LYS A 26 27.64 5.96 10.16
C LYS A 26 26.24 6.46 10.52
N TRP A 27 25.45 5.63 11.22
CA TRP A 27 24.06 5.94 11.57
C TRP A 27 23.93 7.06 12.60
N GLU A 28 24.88 7.23 13.52
CA GLU A 28 24.85 8.32 14.52
C GLU A 28 25.03 9.68 13.86
N ILE A 29 25.98 9.79 12.93
CA ILE A 29 26.22 11.01 12.16
C ILE A 29 25.00 11.33 11.29
N ALA A 30 24.42 10.31 10.63
CA ALA A 30 23.22 10.48 9.83
C ALA A 30 22.06 11.05 10.66
N ILE A 31 21.84 10.54 11.88
CA ILE A 31 20.81 11.07 12.79
C ILE A 31 21.18 12.45 13.29
N GLY A 32 22.44 12.69 13.62
CA GLY A 32 22.95 14.02 13.99
C GLY A 32 22.57 15.07 12.95
N CYS A 33 22.80 14.78 11.67
CA CYS A 33 22.37 15.63 10.56
C CYS A 33 20.85 15.80 10.51
N LEU A 34 20.09 14.71 10.66
CA LEU A 34 18.63 14.75 10.65
C LEU A 34 18.04 15.56 11.80
N ARG A 35 18.71 15.62 12.95
CA ARG A 35 18.27 16.39 14.14
C ARG A 35 18.55 17.88 14.02
N GLN A 36 19.40 18.32 13.07
CA GLN A 36 19.69 19.75 12.92
C GLN A 36 18.45 20.50 12.39
N PRO A 37 17.93 21.49 13.14
CA PRO A 37 16.73 22.23 12.73
C PRO A 37 16.87 22.89 11.36
N GLU A 38 18.06 23.40 11.03
CA GLU A 38 18.37 24.01 9.73
C GLU A 38 18.21 23.01 8.59
N PHE A 39 18.70 21.78 8.80
CA PHE A 39 18.56 20.69 7.85
C PHE A 39 17.08 20.35 7.63
N VAL A 40 16.34 20.16 8.73
CA VAL A 40 14.91 19.82 8.69
C VAL A 40 14.11 20.94 8.05
N ILE A 41 14.36 22.21 8.35
CA ILE A 41 13.61 23.33 7.77
C ILE A 41 13.91 23.47 6.27
N GLN A 42 15.19 23.39 5.90
CA GLN A 42 15.62 23.56 4.50
C GLN A 42 15.16 22.41 3.60
N HIS A 43 15.08 21.19 4.14
CA HIS A 43 14.81 19.99 3.35
C HIS A 43 13.49 19.28 3.72
N ARG A 44 12.69 19.78 4.68
CA ARG A 44 11.36 19.23 5.03
C ARG A 44 10.41 19.19 3.85
N LEU A 45 10.54 20.19 2.97
CA LEU A 45 9.61 20.43 1.88
C LEU A 45 10.02 19.71 0.60
N ASP A 46 11.27 19.23 0.51
CA ASP A 46 11.75 18.51 -0.65
C ASP A 46 12.29 17.12 -0.30
N MET A 47 11.34 16.20 -0.07
CA MET A 47 11.64 14.76 0.09
C MET A 47 12.26 14.13 -1.17
N ARG A 48 12.35 14.86 -2.29
CA ARG A 48 13.06 14.40 -3.51
C ARG A 48 14.57 14.68 -3.43
N CYS A 49 15.04 15.36 -2.39
CA CYS A 49 16.47 15.56 -2.15
C CYS A 49 17.19 14.20 -2.09
N PRO A 50 18.24 13.97 -2.92
CA PRO A 50 19.01 12.73 -2.91
C PRO A 50 19.58 12.37 -1.53
N LEU A 51 19.88 13.38 -0.71
CA LEU A 51 20.43 13.21 0.63
C LEU A 51 19.46 12.51 1.57
N TRP A 52 18.15 12.78 1.47
CA TRP A 52 17.14 12.05 2.24
C TRP A 52 17.18 10.56 1.93
N ASN A 53 17.19 10.19 0.65
CA ASN A 53 17.24 8.79 0.26
C ASN A 53 18.54 8.11 0.72
N TYR A 54 19.65 8.84 0.76
CA TYR A 54 20.91 8.31 1.31
C TYR A 54 20.84 8.11 2.82
N LEU A 55 20.37 9.11 3.59
CA LEU A 55 20.24 9.00 5.05
C LEU A 55 19.33 7.83 5.45
N LEU A 56 18.21 7.66 4.73
CA LEU A 56 17.30 6.52 4.96
C LEU A 56 17.95 5.17 4.60
N LYS A 57 18.83 5.12 3.59
CA LYS A 57 19.63 3.93 3.27
C LYS A 57 20.65 3.61 4.35
N VAL A 58 21.33 4.62 4.89
CA VAL A 58 22.28 4.44 6.01
C VAL A 58 21.54 3.89 7.22
N LEU A 59 20.37 4.44 7.56
CA LEU A 59 19.54 3.90 8.64
C LEU A 59 19.13 2.44 8.37
N TYR A 60 18.64 2.15 7.16
CA TYR A 60 18.31 0.78 6.76
C TYR A 60 19.47 -0.21 6.90
N GLN A 61 20.69 0.21 6.57
CA GLN A 61 21.88 -0.66 6.60
C GLN A 61 22.45 -0.86 8.01
N TYR A 62 22.40 0.18 8.85
CA TYR A 62 23.22 0.23 10.07
C TYR A 62 22.43 0.41 11.36
N CYS A 63 21.17 0.87 11.31
CA CYS A 63 20.36 1.10 12.50
C CYS A 63 19.40 -0.06 12.74
N THR A 64 19.44 -0.64 13.94
CA THR A 64 18.53 -1.72 14.38
C THR A 64 17.60 -1.28 15.52
N ASP A 65 17.84 -0.10 16.10
CA ASP A 65 17.05 0.42 17.21
C ASP A 65 15.75 1.08 16.70
N SER A 66 14.61 0.53 17.12
CA SER A 66 13.30 1.02 16.70
C SER A 66 12.93 2.40 17.29
N ASN A 67 13.47 2.78 18.45
CA ASN A 67 13.23 4.08 19.06
C ASN A 67 13.96 5.18 18.28
N ILE A 68 15.18 4.90 17.86
CA ILE A 68 15.95 5.80 17.00
C ILE A 68 15.24 6.00 15.65
N VAL A 69 14.81 4.92 15.01
CA VAL A 69 14.06 5.01 13.75
C VAL A 69 12.75 5.79 13.95
N LYS A 70 12.05 5.59 15.07
CA LYS A 70 10.84 6.35 15.43
C LYS A 70 11.11 7.85 15.55
N GLU A 71 12.22 8.26 16.15
CA GLU A 71 12.59 9.68 16.19
C GLU A 71 12.73 10.23 14.78
N VAL A 72 13.45 9.52 13.90
CA VAL A 72 13.61 9.93 12.50
C VAL A 72 12.26 10.01 11.78
N LEU A 73 11.36 9.06 12.00
CA LEU A 73 10.01 9.08 11.43
C LEU A 73 9.16 10.28 11.90
N ASN A 74 9.45 10.87 13.08
CA ASN A 74 8.81 12.11 13.53
C ASN A 74 9.34 13.36 12.81
N LEU A 75 10.55 13.30 12.24
CA LEU A 75 11.22 14.47 11.66
C LEU A 75 10.70 14.81 10.25
N PHE A 76 10.13 13.85 9.50
CA PHE A 76 9.72 14.07 8.11
C PHE A 76 8.32 13.55 7.76
N GLN A 77 7.78 14.08 6.65
CA GLN A 77 6.46 13.70 6.16
C GLN A 77 6.49 12.32 5.50
N ILE A 78 6.29 11.26 6.30
CA ILE A 78 6.35 9.86 5.84
C ILE A 78 5.48 9.59 4.61
N GLN A 79 4.34 10.26 4.46
CA GLN A 79 3.47 10.10 3.28
C GLN A 79 4.10 10.56 1.99
N GLU A 80 4.66 11.76 1.97
CA GLU A 80 5.26 12.30 0.77
C GLU A 80 6.42 11.42 0.33
N TRP A 81 7.19 10.95 1.29
CA TRP A 81 8.23 9.95 1.04
C TRP A 81 7.67 8.63 0.50
N LEU A 82 6.67 8.02 1.14
CA LEU A 82 6.04 6.79 0.65
C LEU A 82 5.47 6.97 -0.77
N ARG A 83 4.95 8.15 -1.09
CA ARG A 83 4.41 8.50 -2.41
C ARG A 83 5.48 8.61 -3.49
N ILE A 84 6.71 8.99 -3.16
CA ILE A 84 7.82 9.09 -4.12
C ILE A 84 8.81 7.91 -4.06
N SER A 85 8.83 7.15 -2.98
CA SER A 85 9.78 6.04 -2.75
C SER A 85 9.48 4.85 -3.65
N ASN A 86 10.51 4.33 -4.33
CA ASN A 86 10.42 3.12 -5.14
C ASN A 86 11.20 1.95 -4.51
N GLN A 87 11.70 2.10 -3.29
CA GLN A 87 12.54 1.12 -2.59
C GLN A 87 11.68 0.36 -1.58
N ALA A 88 11.13 -0.77 -2.02
CA ALA A 88 10.19 -1.58 -1.26
C ALA A 88 10.81 -2.10 0.05
N GLU A 89 12.08 -2.49 0.01
CA GLU A 89 12.85 -3.04 1.14
C GLU A 89 13.04 -2.00 2.24
N ILE A 90 13.37 -0.76 1.86
CA ILE A 90 13.54 0.34 2.81
C ILE A 90 12.20 0.70 3.43
N VAL A 91 11.13 0.75 2.64
CA VAL A 91 9.78 0.99 3.20
C VAL A 91 9.37 -0.12 4.16
N GLU A 92 9.64 -1.38 3.83
CA GLU A 92 9.36 -2.50 4.74
C GLU A 92 10.14 -2.37 6.06
N TYR A 93 11.41 -1.98 6.01
CA TYR A 93 12.22 -1.70 7.19
C TYR A 93 11.61 -0.60 8.07
N PHE A 94 11.27 0.56 7.49
CA PHE A 94 10.68 1.65 8.28
C PHE A 94 9.31 1.27 8.86
N LEU A 95 8.52 0.47 8.14
CA LEU A 95 7.25 -0.05 8.66
C LEU A 95 7.46 -1.04 9.80
N HIS A 96 8.45 -1.91 9.70
CA HIS A 96 8.82 -2.83 10.78
C HIS A 96 9.15 -2.05 12.06
N HIS A 97 10.02 -1.05 11.98
CA HIS A 97 10.41 -0.24 13.13
C HIS A 97 9.29 0.66 13.64
N ALA A 98 8.50 1.25 12.74
CA ALA A 98 7.30 2.00 13.12
C ALA A 98 6.35 1.12 13.94
N TYR A 99 6.13 -0.11 13.46
CA TYR A 99 5.27 -1.07 14.11
C TYR A 99 5.79 -1.46 15.51
N ARG A 100 7.07 -1.84 15.62
CA ARG A 100 7.70 -2.22 16.89
C ARG A 100 7.71 -1.11 17.92
N SER A 101 7.87 0.13 17.48
CA SER A 101 7.91 1.32 18.35
C SER A 101 6.53 1.91 18.63
N CYS A 102 5.46 1.23 18.21
CA CYS A 102 4.07 1.68 18.27
C CYS A 102 3.85 3.06 17.64
N PHE A 103 4.66 3.40 16.63
CA PHE A 103 4.50 4.63 15.86
C PHE A 103 3.29 4.50 14.93
N ASP A 104 2.35 5.42 15.08
CA ASP A 104 1.17 5.46 14.23
C ASP A 104 1.44 6.22 12.93
N ILE A 105 1.74 5.47 11.87
CA ILE A 105 1.95 6.03 10.52
C ILE A 105 0.67 6.69 9.97
N HIS A 106 -0.50 6.39 10.55
CA HIS A 106 -1.76 6.99 10.13
C HIS A 106 -2.01 8.36 10.77
N LYS A 107 -1.37 8.67 11.90
CA LYS A 107 -1.60 9.90 12.66
C LYS A 107 -1.34 11.17 11.84
N ASN A 108 -0.47 11.07 10.84
CA ASN A 108 -0.11 12.19 9.98
C ASN A 108 -0.82 12.16 8.62
N LEU A 109 -1.64 11.15 8.29
CA LEU A 109 -2.26 10.98 6.96
C LEU A 109 -3.07 12.21 6.58
N LEU A 110 -2.61 12.92 5.54
CA LEU A 110 -3.38 13.95 4.86
C LEU A 110 -4.61 13.26 4.27
N LEU A 111 -5.79 13.63 4.77
CA LEU A 111 -7.10 13.17 4.32
C LEU A 111 -7.46 11.76 4.82
N ASP A 112 -8.77 11.50 4.96
CA ASP A 112 -9.38 10.20 5.29
C ASP A 112 -9.14 9.10 4.21
N LEU A 113 -7.89 8.97 3.75
CA LEU A 113 -7.47 8.01 2.74
C LEU A 113 -6.91 6.77 3.43
N ASP A 114 -7.30 5.61 2.91
CA ASP A 114 -6.64 4.39 3.29
C ASP A 114 -5.30 4.27 2.58
N ILE A 115 -4.25 3.94 3.32
CA ILE A 115 -2.89 3.93 2.82
C ILE A 115 -2.67 2.85 1.74
N VAL A 116 -3.32 1.70 1.86
CA VAL A 116 -3.25 0.62 0.87
C VAL A 116 -3.99 1.03 -0.40
N ASN A 117 -5.17 1.64 -0.28
CA ASN A 117 -5.89 2.21 -1.42
C ASN A 117 -5.06 3.29 -2.13
N THR A 118 -4.33 4.11 -1.37
CA THR A 118 -3.43 5.15 -1.91
C THR A 118 -2.31 4.53 -2.75
N PHE A 119 -1.66 3.46 -2.29
CA PHE A 119 -0.65 2.77 -3.10
C PHE A 119 -1.23 2.15 -4.36
N ILE A 120 -2.44 1.59 -4.31
CA ILE A 120 -3.12 1.09 -5.49
C ILE A 120 -3.34 2.22 -6.49
N LEU A 121 -3.88 3.37 -6.06
CA LEU A 121 -4.09 4.56 -6.91
C LEU A 121 -2.79 5.12 -7.51
N CYS A 122 -1.69 5.01 -6.79
CA CYS A 122 -0.35 5.38 -7.25
C CYS A 122 0.34 4.27 -8.08
N LYS A 123 -0.33 3.14 -8.34
CA LYS A 123 0.19 1.98 -9.08
C LYS A 123 1.45 1.35 -8.43
N LYS A 124 1.55 1.48 -7.12
CA LYS A 124 2.65 1.01 -6.27
C LYS A 124 2.31 -0.36 -5.66
N PHE A 125 2.03 -1.34 -6.52
CA PHE A 125 1.44 -2.61 -6.10
C PHE A 125 2.30 -3.44 -5.16
N LEU A 126 3.63 -3.38 -5.29
CA LEU A 126 4.55 -4.08 -4.39
C LEU A 126 4.41 -3.64 -2.92
N PHE A 127 4.00 -2.40 -2.68
CA PHE A 127 3.80 -1.88 -1.33
C PHE A 127 2.52 -2.41 -0.68
N VAL A 128 1.51 -2.82 -1.47
CA VAL A 128 0.25 -3.38 -0.94
C VAL A 128 0.54 -4.59 -0.05
N LYS A 129 1.40 -5.50 -0.52
CA LYS A 129 1.83 -6.68 0.25
C LYS A 129 2.52 -6.27 1.55
N ILE A 130 3.46 -5.31 1.46
CA ILE A 130 4.23 -4.85 2.62
C ILE A 130 3.31 -4.30 3.70
N PHE A 131 2.38 -3.43 3.34
CA PHE A 131 1.44 -2.84 4.30
C PHE A 131 0.50 -3.89 4.90
N LEU A 132 0.01 -4.84 4.11
CA LEU A 132 -0.85 -5.91 4.62
C LEU A 132 -0.13 -6.93 5.52
N LYS A 133 1.21 -6.89 5.63
CA LYS A 133 1.93 -7.61 6.70
C LYS A 133 1.66 -7.02 8.08
N TYR A 134 1.47 -5.70 8.16
CA TYR A 134 1.37 -4.94 9.41
C TYR A 134 -0.06 -4.46 9.71
N TYR A 135 -0.91 -4.39 8.68
CA TYR A 135 -2.28 -3.88 8.75
C TYR A 135 -3.29 -4.92 8.28
N ASN A 136 -4.46 -4.95 8.94
CA ASN A 136 -5.44 -5.99 8.69
C ASN A 136 -5.94 -6.02 7.25
N ALA A 137 -6.62 -4.95 6.82
CA ALA A 137 -7.30 -4.84 5.52
C ALA A 137 -7.56 -3.37 5.17
N PRO A 138 -7.63 -2.99 3.88
CA PRO A 138 -7.94 -1.63 3.49
C PRO A 138 -9.38 -1.26 3.82
N ARG A 139 -9.55 -0.09 4.41
CA ARG A 139 -10.84 0.49 4.73
C ARG A 139 -11.50 1.04 3.47
N PHE A 140 -12.83 0.98 3.44
CA PHE A 140 -13.60 1.75 2.48
C PHE A 140 -13.74 3.17 3.01
N THR A 141 -13.34 4.16 2.20
CA THR A 141 -13.63 5.58 2.49
C THR A 141 -14.33 6.20 1.30
N ARG A 142 -15.21 7.18 1.56
CA ARG A 142 -15.90 7.91 0.48
C ARG A 142 -14.91 8.67 -0.39
N HIS A 143 -13.78 9.08 0.17
CA HIS A 143 -12.73 9.80 -0.54
C HIS A 143 -12.01 8.88 -1.53
N ASP A 144 -11.57 7.69 -1.08
CA ASP A 144 -10.98 6.67 -1.96
C ASP A 144 -11.95 6.30 -3.09
N TYR A 145 -13.22 6.07 -2.76
CA TYR A 145 -14.23 5.74 -3.76
C TYR A 145 -14.33 6.79 -4.88
N LYS A 146 -14.34 8.09 -4.53
CA LYS A 146 -14.35 9.18 -5.52
C LYS A 146 -13.08 9.20 -6.36
N LEU A 147 -11.91 8.98 -5.76
CA LEU A 147 -10.64 8.98 -6.47
C LEU A 147 -10.56 7.84 -7.49
N PHE A 148 -10.96 6.63 -7.11
CA PHE A 148 -11.02 5.50 -8.04
C PHE A 148 -12.00 5.76 -9.19
N MET A 149 -13.19 6.29 -8.88
CA MET A 149 -14.19 6.65 -9.90
C MET A 149 -13.69 7.71 -10.88
N ALA A 150 -12.88 8.66 -10.44
CA ALA A 150 -12.28 9.66 -11.31
C ALA A 150 -11.13 9.08 -12.17
N ARG A 151 -10.43 8.05 -11.70
CA ARG A 151 -9.24 7.51 -12.36
C ARG A 151 -9.54 6.41 -13.39
N ILE A 152 -10.58 5.60 -13.20
CA ILE A 152 -10.92 4.54 -14.17
C ILE A 152 -11.29 5.10 -15.55
N PRO A 153 -12.13 6.13 -15.69
CA PRO A 153 -12.47 6.68 -17.01
C PRO A 153 -11.22 7.12 -17.78
N LEU A 154 -10.24 7.70 -17.08
CA LEU A 154 -8.95 8.07 -17.68
C LEU A 154 -8.16 6.86 -18.19
N GLN A 155 -8.24 5.71 -17.52
CA GLN A 155 -7.62 4.47 -18.00
C GLN A 155 -8.37 3.85 -19.19
N LEU A 156 -9.70 3.93 -19.17
CA LEU A 156 -10.58 3.37 -20.19
C LEU A 156 -10.83 4.33 -21.37
N GLN A 157 -10.12 5.47 -21.43
CA GLN A 157 -10.26 6.53 -22.44
C GLN A 157 -11.69 7.07 -22.58
N GLN A 158 -12.42 7.16 -21.46
CA GLN A 158 -13.80 7.62 -21.41
C GLN A 158 -13.96 8.92 -20.64
N ILE A 159 -14.89 9.74 -21.11
CA ILE A 159 -15.01 11.15 -20.70
C ILE A 159 -15.89 11.32 -19.43
N ARG A 160 -16.64 10.30 -18.97
CA ARG A 160 -17.58 10.47 -17.83
C ARG A 160 -17.51 9.34 -16.77
N PRO A 161 -17.38 9.66 -15.46
CA PRO A 161 -17.40 8.69 -14.36
C PRO A 161 -18.80 8.19 -13.97
N TYR A 162 -19.86 8.87 -14.40
CA TYR A 162 -21.25 8.59 -14.02
C TYR A 162 -21.70 7.13 -14.25
N PRO A 163 -21.38 6.47 -15.39
CA PRO A 163 -21.79 5.08 -15.63
C PRO A 163 -21.31 4.11 -14.54
N LEU A 164 -20.10 4.31 -14.01
CA LEU A 164 -19.51 3.44 -12.99
C LEU A 164 -20.22 3.54 -11.63
N MET A 165 -20.87 4.69 -11.36
CA MET A 165 -21.59 4.92 -10.11
C MET A 165 -23.02 4.39 -10.14
N ARG A 166 -23.62 4.21 -11.32
CA ARG A 166 -25.03 3.83 -11.50
C ARG A 166 -25.46 2.65 -10.65
N PRO A 167 -24.75 1.50 -10.62
CA PRO A 167 -25.19 0.36 -9.81
C PRO A 167 -25.35 0.67 -8.33
N SER A 168 -24.57 1.62 -7.80
CA SER A 168 -24.70 2.08 -6.41
C SER A 168 -25.73 3.18 -6.19
N LEU A 169 -26.01 4.01 -7.22
CA LEU A 169 -27.01 5.08 -7.16
C LEU A 169 -28.41 4.51 -7.33
N ASP A 170 -28.55 3.52 -8.18
CA ASP A 170 -29.80 2.84 -8.53
C ASP A 170 -30.19 1.76 -7.49
N GLY A 171 -29.40 1.61 -6.41
CA GLY A 171 -29.71 0.71 -5.28
C GLY A 171 -29.38 -0.78 -5.50
N TRP A 172 -28.78 -1.16 -6.64
CA TRP A 172 -28.44 -2.56 -6.94
C TRP A 172 -27.34 -3.14 -6.06
N MET A 173 -26.42 -2.31 -5.59
CA MET A 173 -25.35 -2.72 -4.70
C MET A 173 -24.93 -1.59 -3.76
N SER A 174 -24.34 -1.94 -2.63
CA SER A 174 -23.79 -0.93 -1.72
C SER A 174 -22.61 -0.18 -2.36
N ARG A 175 -22.34 1.05 -1.92
CA ARG A 175 -21.15 1.81 -2.36
C ARG A 175 -19.85 1.08 -2.04
N GLY A 176 -19.79 0.38 -0.90
CA GLY A 176 -18.64 -0.44 -0.52
C GLY A 176 -18.42 -1.59 -1.50
N ARG A 177 -19.49 -2.27 -1.91
CA ARG A 177 -19.41 -3.34 -2.90
C ARG A 177 -19.01 -2.82 -4.28
N ASN A 178 -19.61 -1.72 -4.72
CA ASN A 178 -19.23 -1.07 -5.98
C ASN A 178 -17.75 -0.64 -5.95
N PHE A 179 -17.29 -0.09 -4.83
CA PHE A 179 -15.87 0.25 -4.65
C PHE A 179 -14.94 -0.96 -4.84
N ARG A 180 -15.28 -2.14 -4.32
CA ARG A 180 -14.46 -3.35 -4.54
C ARG A 180 -14.42 -3.77 -6.00
N CYS A 181 -15.53 -3.64 -6.71
CA CYS A 181 -15.58 -3.91 -8.14
C CYS A 181 -14.69 -2.93 -8.91
N VAL A 182 -14.87 -1.64 -8.67
CA VAL A 182 -14.07 -0.56 -9.28
C VAL A 182 -12.58 -0.70 -8.93
N GLN A 183 -12.23 -0.99 -7.68
CA GLN A 183 -10.85 -1.24 -7.27
C GLN A 183 -10.23 -2.43 -8.02
N SER A 184 -10.99 -3.52 -8.20
CA SER A 184 -10.52 -4.70 -8.95
C SER A 184 -10.39 -4.41 -10.45
N ILE A 185 -11.31 -3.66 -11.04
CA ILE A 185 -11.24 -3.18 -12.44
C ILE A 185 -10.00 -2.30 -12.63
N TYR A 186 -9.75 -1.35 -11.72
CA TYR A 186 -8.60 -0.46 -11.77
C TYR A 186 -7.27 -1.23 -11.76
N ILE A 187 -7.13 -2.22 -10.86
CA ILE A 187 -5.93 -3.06 -10.79
C ILE A 187 -5.79 -3.91 -12.06
N SER A 188 -6.90 -4.43 -12.59
CA SER A 188 -6.92 -5.22 -13.84
C SER A 188 -6.43 -4.41 -15.05
N ASN A 189 -6.79 -3.12 -15.13
CA ASN A 189 -6.26 -2.20 -16.16
C ASN A 189 -4.76 -1.93 -16.00
N CYS A 190 -4.20 -2.24 -14.83
CA CYS A 190 -2.78 -2.15 -14.53
C CYS A 190 -2.07 -3.52 -14.58
N LYS A 191 -2.68 -4.56 -15.16
CA LYS A 191 -2.14 -5.93 -15.18
C LYS A 191 -0.71 -6.09 -15.75
N HIS A 192 -0.26 -5.13 -16.55
CA HIS A 192 1.09 -5.10 -17.12
C HIS A 192 2.15 -4.59 -16.12
N LEU A 193 1.74 -4.05 -14.97
CA LEU A 193 2.65 -3.52 -13.96
C LEU A 193 3.02 -4.58 -12.93
N ILE A 194 4.29 -4.56 -12.52
CA ILE A 194 4.85 -5.48 -11.53
C ILE A 194 4.05 -5.39 -10.23
N GLY A 195 3.68 -6.55 -9.68
CA GLY A 195 2.94 -6.64 -8.42
C GLY A 195 1.43 -6.53 -8.54
N ALA A 196 0.86 -6.20 -9.71
CA ALA A 196 -0.57 -5.94 -9.85
C ALA A 196 -1.42 -7.17 -9.48
N ASN A 197 -1.09 -8.34 -10.04
CA ASN A 197 -1.76 -9.60 -9.72
C ASN A 197 -1.59 -9.96 -8.23
N GLU A 198 -0.35 -9.92 -7.70
CA GLU A 198 -0.13 -10.24 -6.29
C GLU A 198 -0.88 -9.27 -5.38
N SER A 199 -0.90 -7.98 -5.68
CA SER A 199 -1.60 -6.99 -4.86
C SER A 199 -3.10 -7.26 -4.79
N LEU A 200 -3.72 -7.70 -5.88
CA LEU A 200 -5.12 -8.10 -5.91
C LEU A 200 -5.34 -9.37 -5.07
N CYS A 201 -4.42 -10.33 -5.17
CA CYS A 201 -4.43 -11.54 -4.33
C CYS A 201 -4.37 -11.20 -2.83
N PHE A 202 -3.39 -10.39 -2.40
CA PHE A 202 -3.23 -9.96 -1.01
C PHE A 202 -4.45 -9.16 -0.52
N LEU A 203 -4.97 -8.27 -1.35
CA LEU A 203 -6.19 -7.50 -1.07
C LEU A 203 -7.36 -8.43 -0.74
N TRP A 204 -7.68 -9.37 -1.63
CA TRP A 204 -8.83 -10.28 -1.49
C TRP A 204 -8.65 -11.35 -0.42
N ARG A 205 -7.41 -11.64 -0.02
CA ARG A 205 -7.12 -12.48 1.15
C ARG A 205 -7.34 -11.74 2.47
N SER A 206 -7.28 -10.40 2.47
CA SER A 206 -7.39 -9.57 3.66
C SER A 206 -8.82 -9.13 4.03
N ILE A 207 -9.75 -9.14 3.07
CA ILE A 207 -11.13 -8.67 3.28
C ILE A 207 -12.13 -9.83 3.44
N PRO A 208 -13.23 -9.69 4.20
CA PRO A 208 -14.20 -10.77 4.41
C PRO A 208 -15.23 -10.90 3.27
N ASP A 209 -15.17 -10.02 2.27
CA ASP A 209 -16.17 -9.91 1.21
C ASP A 209 -16.22 -11.19 0.33
N SER A 210 -17.41 -11.55 -0.17
CA SER A 210 -17.57 -12.59 -1.18
C SER A 210 -16.88 -12.20 -2.48
N PHE A 211 -16.52 -13.17 -3.32
CA PHE A 211 -15.92 -12.87 -4.62
C PHE A 211 -16.87 -12.06 -5.51
N ILE A 212 -16.31 -11.25 -6.40
CA ILE A 212 -17.06 -10.48 -7.39
C ILE A 212 -17.52 -11.44 -8.48
N THR A 213 -18.77 -11.32 -8.90
CA THR A 213 -19.31 -12.10 -10.00
C THR A 213 -19.08 -11.40 -11.34
N PHE A 214 -19.15 -12.17 -12.44
CA PHE A 214 -19.11 -11.60 -13.79
C PHE A 214 -20.21 -10.56 -13.98
N ASP A 215 -21.42 -10.82 -13.48
CA ASP A 215 -22.58 -9.94 -13.61
C ASP A 215 -22.36 -8.59 -12.92
N GLU A 216 -21.69 -8.57 -11.76
CA GLU A 216 -21.36 -7.33 -11.07
C GLU A 216 -20.40 -6.46 -11.90
N ILE A 217 -19.32 -7.05 -12.43
CA ILE A 217 -18.39 -6.32 -13.32
C ILE A 217 -19.10 -5.89 -14.61
N SER A 218 -19.88 -6.79 -15.20
CA SER A 218 -20.60 -6.55 -16.45
C SER A 218 -21.57 -5.39 -16.31
N ARG A 219 -22.36 -5.33 -15.23
CA ARG A 219 -23.29 -4.22 -14.96
C ARG A 219 -22.59 -2.87 -14.81
N ILE A 220 -21.41 -2.84 -14.19
CA ILE A 220 -20.63 -1.60 -14.02
C ILE A 220 -20.06 -1.12 -15.36
N LEU A 221 -19.64 -2.05 -16.21
CA LEU A 221 -18.93 -1.77 -17.46
C LEU A 221 -19.81 -1.85 -18.71
N ASN A 222 -21.10 -2.19 -18.57
CA ASN A 222 -22.01 -2.31 -19.69
C ASN A 222 -22.21 -0.96 -20.38
N GLY A 223 -22.03 -0.92 -21.69
CA GLY A 223 -22.06 0.33 -22.47
C GLY A 223 -20.86 1.26 -22.23
N VAL A 224 -19.91 0.86 -21.38
CA VAL A 224 -18.64 1.55 -21.13
C VAL A 224 -17.58 0.91 -22.01
N VAL A 225 -17.38 -0.41 -21.95
CA VAL A 225 -16.40 -1.13 -22.79
C VAL A 225 -17.02 -2.33 -23.50
N PRO A 226 -16.38 -2.87 -24.56
CA PRO A 226 -16.83 -4.08 -25.22
C PRO A 226 -16.87 -5.28 -24.25
N THR A 227 -17.81 -6.20 -24.48
CA THR A 227 -17.97 -7.42 -23.67
C THR A 227 -16.71 -8.28 -23.61
N THR A 228 -15.88 -8.27 -24.66
CA THR A 228 -14.57 -8.95 -24.68
C THR A 228 -13.64 -8.39 -23.60
N THR A 229 -13.55 -7.07 -23.48
CA THR A 229 -12.77 -6.40 -22.42
C THR A 229 -13.31 -6.72 -21.03
N ILE A 230 -14.63 -6.79 -20.86
CA ILE A 230 -15.27 -7.19 -19.58
C ILE A 230 -14.83 -8.61 -19.19
N ARG A 231 -14.84 -9.56 -20.15
CA ARG A 231 -14.39 -10.94 -19.93
C ARG A 231 -12.91 -11.01 -19.56
N ASP A 232 -12.06 -10.22 -20.22
CA ASP A 232 -10.63 -10.18 -19.92
C ASP A 232 -10.34 -9.65 -18.52
N ILE A 233 -11.05 -8.60 -18.10
CA ILE A 233 -10.97 -8.04 -16.74
C ILE A 233 -11.41 -9.09 -15.72
N TYR A 234 -12.54 -9.75 -15.96
CA TYR A 234 -13.06 -10.76 -15.05
C TYR A 234 -12.16 -12.00 -14.96
N LYS A 235 -11.59 -12.44 -16.09
CA LYS A 235 -10.62 -13.54 -16.12
C LYS A 235 -9.38 -13.21 -15.29
N PHE A 236 -8.80 -12.02 -15.49
CA PHE A 236 -7.66 -11.57 -14.68
C PHE A 236 -8.00 -11.52 -13.19
N TYR A 237 -9.20 -11.03 -12.84
CA TYR A 237 -9.68 -11.01 -11.47
C TYR A 237 -9.68 -12.43 -10.86
N LEU A 238 -10.38 -13.37 -11.49
CA LEU A 238 -10.51 -14.75 -10.99
C LEU A 238 -9.14 -15.43 -10.82
N GLU A 239 -8.27 -15.31 -11.83
CA GLU A 239 -6.90 -15.86 -11.80
C GLU A 239 -6.08 -15.28 -10.64
N SER A 240 -6.27 -14.00 -10.32
CA SER A 240 -5.52 -13.33 -9.25
C SER A 240 -6.01 -13.72 -7.86
N VAL A 241 -7.33 -13.86 -7.67
CA VAL A 241 -7.92 -14.07 -6.33
C VAL A 241 -8.02 -15.54 -5.93
N ASP A 242 -7.61 -16.46 -6.82
CA ASP A 242 -7.72 -17.91 -6.64
C ASP A 242 -9.17 -18.32 -6.27
N ALA A 243 -10.13 -17.58 -6.84
CA ALA A 243 -11.53 -17.94 -6.77
C ALA A 243 -11.69 -19.11 -7.74
N GLY A 244 -11.90 -20.31 -7.21
CA GLY A 244 -12.38 -21.42 -8.03
C GLY A 244 -13.66 -21.04 -8.78
N HIS A 245 -14.20 -21.97 -9.55
CA HIS A 245 -15.31 -21.71 -10.47
C HIS A 245 -16.62 -21.22 -9.79
N ASP A 246 -16.77 -21.37 -8.47
CA ASP A 246 -17.94 -20.93 -7.69
C ASP A 246 -17.74 -19.57 -6.98
N CYS A 247 -17.81 -18.48 -7.76
CA CYS A 247 -17.71 -17.10 -7.27
C CYS A 247 -18.94 -16.59 -6.49
N CYS A 248 -20.05 -17.34 -6.48
CA CYS A 248 -21.33 -16.91 -5.91
C CYS A 248 -21.57 -17.32 -4.45
N GLN A 249 -20.61 -17.99 -3.81
CA GLN A 249 -20.76 -18.46 -2.43
C GLN A 249 -20.11 -17.51 -1.42
N PRO A 250 -20.61 -17.47 -0.16
CA PRO A 250 -19.87 -16.90 0.94
C PRO A 250 -18.45 -17.48 1.02
N ARG A 251 -17.51 -16.70 1.54
CA ARG A 251 -16.14 -17.19 1.74
C ARG A 251 -16.16 -18.37 2.72
N THR A 252 -15.15 -19.23 2.65
CA THR A 252 -15.04 -20.35 3.58
C THR A 252 -14.96 -19.85 5.03
N LEU A 253 -15.41 -20.65 5.99
CA LEU A 253 -15.27 -20.34 7.42
C LEU A 253 -13.81 -20.03 7.77
N MET A 254 -12.87 -20.79 7.21
CA MET A 254 -11.42 -20.58 7.39
C MET A 254 -11.00 -19.15 6.97
N HIS A 255 -11.55 -18.62 5.88
CA HIS A 255 -11.27 -17.25 5.45
C HIS A 255 -11.83 -16.20 6.41
N TYR A 256 -13.07 -16.38 6.89
CA TYR A 256 -13.65 -15.51 7.91
C TYR A 256 -12.86 -15.53 9.22
N CYS A 257 -12.39 -16.71 9.65
CA CYS A 257 -11.50 -16.86 10.80
C CYS A 257 -10.20 -16.10 10.58
N ARG A 258 -9.55 -16.22 9.41
CA ARG A 258 -8.32 -15.46 9.10
C ARG A 258 -8.52 -13.97 9.23
N VAL A 259 -9.56 -13.41 8.59
CA VAL A 259 -9.81 -11.96 8.63
C VAL A 259 -10.11 -11.49 10.05
N SER A 260 -10.83 -12.30 10.83
CA SER A 260 -11.17 -11.98 12.22
C SER A 260 -9.93 -12.01 13.13
N ILE A 261 -9.11 -13.06 13.03
CA ILE A 261 -7.86 -13.19 13.81
C ILE A 261 -6.90 -12.06 13.43
N ARG A 262 -6.69 -11.80 12.13
CA ARG A 262 -5.83 -10.70 11.68
C ARG A 262 -6.30 -9.34 12.19
N ARG A 263 -7.62 -9.10 12.24
CA ARG A 263 -8.18 -7.89 12.83
C ARG A 263 -7.81 -7.76 14.31
N THR A 264 -8.00 -8.83 15.09
CA THR A 264 -7.65 -8.85 16.52
C THR A 264 -6.15 -8.61 16.71
N LEU A 265 -5.29 -9.31 15.97
CA LEU A 265 -3.85 -9.10 16.01
C LEU A 265 -3.46 -7.67 15.62
N SER A 266 -4.10 -7.08 14.61
CA SER A 266 -3.80 -5.70 14.17
C SER A 266 -4.20 -4.69 15.23
N ASN A 267 -5.35 -4.87 15.87
CA ASN A 267 -5.81 -4.03 16.98
C ASN A 267 -4.87 -4.10 18.19
N ASN A 268 -4.30 -5.27 18.44
CA ASN A 268 -3.36 -5.52 19.54
C ASN A 268 -1.90 -5.27 19.17
N LYS A 269 -1.60 -4.72 17.98
CA LYS A 269 -0.22 -4.51 17.50
C LYS A 269 0.63 -5.79 17.53
N GLN A 270 0.00 -6.92 17.20
CA GLN A 270 0.63 -8.25 17.01
C GLN A 270 0.51 -8.82 15.58
N LEU A 271 -0.19 -8.13 14.67
CA LEU A 271 -0.15 -8.43 13.24
C LEU A 271 1.19 -7.99 12.61
N SER A 272 2.24 -8.76 12.85
CA SER A 272 3.53 -8.68 12.15
C SER A 272 4.05 -10.11 11.94
N PRO A 273 5.07 -10.32 11.08
CA PRO A 273 5.75 -11.61 11.00
C PRO A 273 6.15 -12.11 12.40
N ASP A 274 6.85 -11.30 13.17
CA ASP A 274 7.29 -11.65 14.53
C ASP A 274 6.10 -11.98 15.45
N GLY A 275 5.05 -11.14 15.45
CA GLY A 275 3.88 -11.33 16.31
C GLY A 275 3.10 -12.60 15.96
N ILE A 276 2.98 -12.94 14.68
CA ILE A 276 2.38 -14.21 14.24
C ILE A 276 3.29 -15.40 14.57
N HIS A 277 4.61 -15.25 14.47
CA HIS A 277 5.55 -16.31 14.83
C HIS A 277 5.48 -16.68 16.31
N CYS A 278 5.14 -15.72 17.19
CA CYS A 278 4.89 -15.95 18.61
C CYS A 278 3.60 -16.72 18.92
N LEU A 279 2.69 -16.89 17.97
CA LEU A 279 1.49 -17.69 18.19
C LEU A 279 1.87 -19.18 18.22
N GLU A 280 1.26 -19.96 19.11
CA GLU A 280 1.45 -21.42 19.18
C GLU A 280 0.61 -22.15 18.13
N LEU A 281 0.71 -21.71 16.87
CA LEU A 281 -0.01 -22.28 15.73
C LEU A 281 0.94 -23.07 14.82
N PRO A 282 0.44 -24.13 14.14
CA PRO A 282 1.16 -24.78 13.06
C PRO A 282 1.64 -23.78 11.99
N SER A 283 2.80 -24.06 11.38
CA SER A 283 3.43 -23.21 10.37
C SER A 283 2.50 -22.88 9.20
N VAL A 284 1.69 -23.84 8.75
CA VAL A 284 0.69 -23.65 7.69
C VAL A 284 -0.34 -22.57 8.06
N LEU A 285 -0.83 -22.56 9.31
CA LEU A 285 -1.77 -21.53 9.77
C LEU A 285 -1.09 -20.16 9.94
N LYS A 286 0.17 -20.13 10.38
CA LYS A 286 0.97 -18.89 10.43
C LYS A 286 1.14 -18.28 9.05
N SER A 287 1.52 -19.08 8.06
CA SER A 287 1.62 -18.66 6.65
C SER A 287 0.28 -18.16 6.11
N TYR A 288 -0.82 -18.85 6.45
CA TYR A 288 -2.16 -18.44 6.04
C TYR A 288 -2.57 -17.08 6.64
N LEU A 289 -2.22 -16.82 7.91
CA LEU A 289 -2.42 -15.51 8.56
C LEU A 289 -1.54 -14.41 7.96
N LEU A 290 -0.35 -14.75 7.47
CA LEU A 290 0.54 -13.86 6.72
C LEU A 290 0.09 -13.61 5.27
N LEU A 291 -1.10 -14.10 4.89
CA LEU A 291 -1.69 -14.00 3.56
C LEU A 291 -0.91 -14.75 2.46
N CYS A 292 0.01 -15.63 2.85
CA CYS A 292 0.66 -16.57 1.94
C CYS A 292 -0.33 -17.66 1.48
N ARG A 293 0.05 -18.42 0.44
CA ARG A 293 -0.67 -19.64 0.06
C ARG A 293 -0.48 -20.70 1.13
#